data_AF-A0A367VAX2-F1
#
_entry.id   AF-A0A367VAX2-F1
#
_cell.length_a   1.000
_cell.length_b   1.000
_cell.length_c   1.000
_cell.angle_alpha   90.00
_cell.angle_beta   90.00
_cell.angle_gamma   90.00
#
_symmetry.space_group_name_H-M   'P 1'
#
loop_
_entity.id
_entity.type
_entity.pdbx_description
1 polymer ?
#
loop_
_entity_poly.entity_id
_entity_poly.type
_entity_poly.pdbx_seq_one_letter_code
_entity_poly.pdbx_strand_id
1 'polypeptide(L)'
;MFNLLLGVRDVLFPAIMFGLMLLGSVVTSPKAEVRNPNGVPISKTELAEKSPDAAAVTVQDALSNSDNDDIVAGVSNPDSAPYLNLSGSDSAGSIWWPAKGGGNAEIKLQIRNASGSVTGNCTVSSKKGTGGKFETTC
;
A
#
# COMPACT_ATOMS: atom_id res chain seq x y z
N MET A 1 13.13 47.10 39.74
CA MET A 1 12.98 47.01 38.27
C MET A 1 13.18 45.56 37.89
N PHE A 2 12.09 44.78 37.83
CA PHE A 2 12.15 43.36 37.49
C PHE A 2 12.47 43.24 36.01
N ASN A 3 13.57 42.57 35.69
CA ASN A 3 14.14 42.51 34.35
C ASN A 3 13.33 41.52 33.49
N LEU A 4 12.12 41.93 33.10
CA LEU A 4 11.15 41.16 32.30
C LEU A 4 11.77 40.61 31.01
N LEU A 5 12.81 41.27 30.47
CA LEU A 5 13.54 40.84 29.27
C LEU A 5 14.38 39.57 29.47
N LEU A 6 14.84 39.28 30.69
CA LEU A 6 15.61 38.06 30.99
C LEU A 6 14.71 36.83 31.17
N GLY A 7 13.56 36.99 31.85
CA GLY A 7 12.62 35.89 32.07
C GLY A 7 11.91 35.41 30.79
N VAL A 8 11.66 36.32 29.84
CA VAL A 8 11.03 35.97 28.56
C VAL A 8 11.98 35.15 27.68
N ARG A 9 13.29 35.43 27.70
CA ARG A 9 14.29 34.67 26.93
C ARG A 9 14.45 33.24 27.43
N ASP A 10 14.48 33.05 28.76
CA ASP A 10 14.73 31.73 29.36
C ASP A 10 13.51 30.79 29.28
N VAL A 11 12.30 31.33 29.11
CA VAL A 11 11.06 30.53 28.90
C VAL A 11 10.79 30.26 27.41
N LEU A 12 11.16 31.18 26.52
CA LEU A 12 10.92 31.02 25.08
C LEU A 12 11.76 29.91 24.45
N PHE A 13 13.04 29.78 24.83
CA PHE A 13 13.93 28.78 24.21
C PHE A 13 13.47 27.32 24.45
N PRO A 14 13.11 26.90 25.68
CA PRO A 14 12.58 25.56 25.92
C PRO A 14 11.22 25.32 25.24
N ALA A 15 10.34 26.34 25.22
CA ALA A 15 9.02 26.22 24.61
C ALA A 15 9.09 26.06 23.08
N ILE A 16 10.01 26.78 22.42
CA ILE A 16 10.24 26.66 20.98
C ILE A 16 10.87 25.29 20.64
N MET A 17 11.81 24.80 21.46
CA MET A 17 12.38 23.46 21.28
C MET A 17 11.34 22.35 21.46
N PHE A 18 10.46 22.45 22.46
CA PHE A 18 9.33 21.51 22.63
C PHE A 18 8.35 21.56 21.45
N GLY A 19 8.05 22.76 20.92
CA GLY A 19 7.24 22.93 19.72
C GLY A 19 7.87 22.29 18.48
N LEU A 20 9.17 22.44 18.30
CA LEU A 20 9.92 21.83 17.18
C LEU A 20 10.01 20.29 17.29
N MET A 21 10.12 19.74 18.51
CA MET A 21 10.07 18.28 18.72
C MET A 21 8.69 17.69 18.42
N LEU A 22 7.60 18.43 18.69
CA LEU A 22 6.24 18.01 18.34
C LEU A 22 5.98 18.04 16.82
N LEU A 23 6.64 18.93 16.08
CA LEU A 23 6.58 18.99 14.61
C LEU A 23 7.45 17.92 13.93
N GLY A 24 8.42 17.34 14.64
CA GLY A 24 9.35 16.32 14.12
C GLY A 24 8.83 14.88 14.16
N SER A 25 7.64 14.64 14.71
CA SER A 25 7.09 13.28 14.92
C SER A 25 5.96 12.89 13.97
N VAL A 26 5.76 13.64 12.87
CA VAL A 26 5.04 13.09 11.71
C VAL A 26 5.98 12.15 10.95
N VAL A 27 6.41 11.08 11.63
CA VAL A 27 6.92 9.89 10.99
C VAL A 27 5.70 9.28 10.32
N THR A 28 5.44 9.69 9.08
CA THR A 28 4.47 8.98 8.26
C THR A 28 5.03 7.58 8.11
N SER A 29 4.48 6.62 8.85
CA SER A 29 4.79 5.21 8.69
C SER A 29 4.73 4.87 7.20
N PRO A 30 5.70 4.09 6.67
CA PRO A 30 5.64 3.67 5.29
C PRO A 30 4.36 2.86 5.12
N LYS A 31 3.39 3.42 4.38
CA LYS A 31 2.18 2.72 3.93
C LYS A 31 2.59 1.37 3.34
N ALA A 32 2.22 0.27 3.98
CA ALA A 32 2.20 -1.04 3.33
C ALA A 32 1.51 -2.11 4.20
N GLU A 33 0.19 -2.11 4.12
CA GLU A 33 -0.65 -3.30 4.36
C GLU A 33 -0.43 -4.41 3.35
N VAL A 34 0.05 -4.01 2.17
CA VAL A 34 0.33 -4.90 1.06
C VAL A 34 1.77 -5.35 1.18
N ARG A 35 1.97 -6.65 1.28
CA ARG A 35 3.29 -7.28 1.30
C ARG A 35 3.61 -7.82 -0.08
N ASN A 36 4.83 -7.60 -0.53
CA ASN A 36 5.33 -8.18 -1.76
C ASN A 36 5.51 -9.71 -1.62
N PRO A 37 5.86 -10.43 -2.71
CA PRO A 37 6.07 -11.88 -2.67
C PRO A 37 7.11 -12.38 -1.67
N ASN A 38 8.03 -11.52 -1.25
CA ASN A 38 9.06 -11.84 -0.25
C ASN A 38 8.58 -11.62 1.20
N GLY A 39 7.31 -11.24 1.39
CA GLY A 39 6.71 -11.00 2.69
C GLY A 39 7.10 -9.66 3.34
N VAL A 40 7.80 -8.78 2.60
CA VAL A 40 8.15 -7.44 3.06
C VAL A 40 7.10 -6.42 2.60
N PRO A 41 6.91 -5.32 3.34
CA PRO A 41 6.12 -4.18 2.90
C PRO A 41 6.41 -3.80 1.44
N ILE A 42 5.38 -3.70 0.61
CA ILE A 42 5.54 -3.34 -0.81
C ILE A 42 6.11 -1.93 -0.94
N SER A 43 7.07 -1.75 -1.83
CA SER A 43 7.66 -0.44 -2.12
C SER A 43 6.80 0.39 -3.08
N LYS A 44 7.04 1.71 -3.11
CA LYS A 44 6.40 2.60 -4.08
C LYS A 44 6.73 2.23 -5.53
N THR A 45 7.93 1.71 -5.77
CA THR A 45 8.38 1.29 -7.10
C THR A 45 7.61 0.06 -7.56
N GLU A 46 7.44 -0.93 -6.67
CA GLU A 46 6.62 -2.13 -6.91
C GLU A 46 5.14 -1.77 -7.13
N LEU A 47 4.60 -0.82 -6.36
CA LEU A 47 3.23 -0.31 -6.57
C LEU A 47 3.05 0.41 -7.92
N ALA A 48 4.10 1.04 -8.42
CA ALA A 48 4.11 1.74 -9.71
C ALA A 48 4.44 0.81 -10.90
N GLU A 49 4.72 -0.48 -10.63
CA GLU A 49 4.98 -1.47 -11.67
C GLU A 49 3.77 -1.63 -12.58
N LYS A 50 3.99 -1.54 -13.90
CA LYS A 50 2.94 -1.62 -14.91
C LYS A 50 2.77 -3.03 -15.43
N SER A 51 1.54 -3.39 -15.76
CA SER A 51 1.25 -4.64 -16.47
C SER A 51 2.00 -4.69 -17.80
N PRO A 52 2.49 -5.88 -18.21
CA PRO A 52 3.20 -6.07 -19.47
C PRO A 52 2.29 -6.05 -20.70
N ASP A 53 0.97 -5.91 -20.51
CA ASP A 53 -0.01 -5.83 -21.58
C ASP A 53 -0.24 -4.38 -22.06
N ALA A 54 -1.02 -4.23 -23.13
CA ALA A 54 -1.33 -2.93 -23.72
C ALA A 54 -2.11 -1.98 -22.78
N ALA A 55 -2.73 -2.51 -21.71
CA ALA A 55 -3.45 -1.68 -20.76
C ALA A 55 -2.51 -0.91 -19.83
N ALA A 56 -1.28 -1.40 -19.63
CA ALA A 56 -0.21 -0.74 -18.87
C ALA A 56 -0.65 -0.22 -17.48
N VAL A 57 -1.48 -1.02 -16.80
CA VAL A 57 -2.11 -0.73 -15.52
C VAL A 57 -1.10 -0.88 -14.40
N THR A 58 -1.07 0.04 -13.44
CA THR A 58 -0.17 -0.10 -12.29
C THR A 58 -0.71 -1.09 -11.26
N VAL A 59 0.16 -1.72 -10.47
CA VAL A 59 -0.24 -2.55 -9.33
C VAL A 59 -1.17 -1.77 -8.40
N GLN A 60 -0.85 -0.51 -8.11
CA GLN A 60 -1.69 0.35 -7.28
C GLN A 60 -3.09 0.56 -7.86
N ASP A 61 -3.22 0.85 -9.15
CA ASP A 61 -4.51 1.08 -9.80
C ASP A 61 -5.36 -0.20 -9.78
N ALA A 62 -4.75 -1.35 -10.07
CA ALA A 62 -5.41 -2.64 -10.08
C ALA A 62 -5.99 -2.99 -8.70
N LEU A 63 -5.21 -2.86 -7.64
CA LEU A 63 -5.63 -3.23 -6.29
C LEU A 63 -6.60 -2.20 -5.68
N SER A 64 -6.37 -0.90 -5.87
CA SER A 64 -7.22 0.17 -5.29
C SER A 64 -8.59 0.30 -5.97
N ASN A 65 -8.76 -0.28 -7.17
CA ASN A 65 -10.01 -0.29 -7.92
C ASN A 65 -10.39 -1.72 -8.35
N SER A 66 -10.07 -2.70 -7.51
CA SER A 66 -10.47 -4.11 -7.66
C SER A 66 -11.99 -4.27 -7.47
N ASP A 67 -12.56 -5.29 -8.13
CA ASP A 67 -13.96 -5.70 -7.95
C ASP A 67 -14.25 -6.37 -6.58
N ASN A 68 -13.20 -6.63 -5.79
CA ASN A 68 -13.34 -7.15 -4.43
C ASN A 68 -13.06 -6.05 -3.40
N ASP A 69 -14.05 -5.77 -2.54
CA ASP A 69 -13.96 -4.67 -1.57
C ASP A 69 -12.96 -4.94 -0.44
N ASP A 70 -12.66 -6.20 -0.08
CA ASP A 70 -11.62 -6.53 0.92
C ASP A 70 -10.22 -6.19 0.39
N ILE A 71 -9.98 -6.36 -0.92
CA ILE A 71 -8.72 -5.95 -1.56
C ILE A 71 -8.61 -4.43 -1.53
N VAL A 72 -9.66 -3.71 -1.89
CA VAL A 72 -9.67 -2.24 -1.83
C VAL A 72 -9.43 -1.76 -0.40
N ALA A 73 -10.10 -2.37 0.58
CA ALA A 73 -9.93 -2.07 1.99
C ALA A 73 -8.47 -2.25 2.44
N GLY A 74 -7.86 -3.40 2.11
CA GLY A 74 -6.46 -3.70 2.44
C GLY A 74 -5.41 -2.92 1.65
N VAL A 75 -5.79 -2.10 0.68
CA VAL A 75 -4.89 -1.09 0.08
C VAL A 75 -5.06 0.25 0.78
N SER A 76 -6.29 0.55 1.18
CA SER A 76 -6.70 1.87 1.66
C SER A 76 -6.33 2.14 3.12
N ASN A 77 -6.18 1.12 3.96
CA ASN A 77 -6.19 1.29 5.41
C ASN A 77 -4.93 0.80 6.16
N PRO A 78 -3.68 1.05 5.68
CA PRO A 78 -2.40 0.31 5.89
C PRO A 78 -2.02 -0.27 7.27
N ASP A 79 -2.75 0.09 8.32
CA ASP A 79 -2.56 -0.29 9.71
C ASP A 79 -3.65 -1.25 10.25
N SER A 80 -4.63 -1.67 9.42
CA SER A 80 -5.80 -2.48 9.82
C SER A 80 -6.14 -3.60 8.83
N ALA A 81 -6.43 -4.79 9.35
CA ALA A 81 -6.91 -5.89 8.51
C ALA A 81 -8.14 -5.49 7.65
N PRO A 82 -8.26 -6.03 6.43
CA PRO A 82 -7.49 -7.15 5.87
C PRO A 82 -6.09 -6.78 5.36
N TYR A 83 -5.12 -7.67 5.59
CA TYR A 83 -3.76 -7.56 5.02
C TYR A 83 -3.68 -8.29 3.68
N LEU A 84 -2.92 -7.75 2.73
CA LEU A 84 -2.74 -8.35 1.41
C LEU A 84 -1.32 -8.90 1.28
N ASN A 85 -1.19 -10.18 0.94
CA ASN A 85 0.11 -10.79 0.62
C ASN A 85 0.15 -11.17 -0.85
N LEU A 86 0.96 -10.46 -1.64
CA LEU A 86 1.14 -10.80 -3.05
C LEU A 86 1.77 -12.18 -3.19
N SER A 87 1.20 -12.97 -4.09
CA SER A 87 1.53 -14.37 -4.31
C SER A 87 2.47 -14.47 -5.50
N GLY A 88 3.77 -14.50 -5.18
CA GLY A 88 4.81 -14.85 -6.13
C GLY A 88 5.05 -13.80 -7.21
N SER A 89 6.27 -13.82 -7.70
CA SER A 89 6.70 -13.08 -8.86
C SER A 89 6.73 -14.01 -10.07
N ASP A 90 6.53 -13.50 -11.28
CA ASP A 90 6.88 -14.26 -12.47
C ASP A 90 8.35 -14.71 -12.44
N SER A 91 8.77 -15.58 -13.36
CA SER A 91 10.16 -16.05 -13.40
C SER A 91 11.20 -14.93 -13.59
N ALA A 92 10.77 -13.68 -13.83
CA ALA A 92 11.59 -12.51 -14.10
C ALA A 92 11.62 -11.47 -12.96
N GLY A 93 10.90 -11.66 -11.86
CA GLY A 93 10.89 -10.68 -10.75
C GLY A 93 9.72 -9.69 -10.77
N SER A 94 8.77 -9.81 -11.72
CA SER A 94 7.58 -8.97 -11.83
C SER A 94 6.46 -9.42 -10.87
N ILE A 95 5.69 -8.46 -10.34
CA ILE A 95 4.44 -8.72 -9.60
C ILE A 95 3.35 -9.23 -10.54
N TRP A 96 3.39 -8.79 -11.80
CA TRP A 96 2.44 -9.17 -12.82
C TRP A 96 2.75 -10.56 -13.35
N TRP A 97 1.76 -11.43 -13.24
CA TRP A 97 1.76 -12.71 -13.92
C TRP A 97 1.23 -12.50 -15.34
N PRO A 98 2.02 -12.82 -16.38
CA PRO A 98 1.48 -12.82 -17.73
C PRO A 98 0.38 -13.88 -17.83
N ALA A 99 -0.76 -13.53 -18.42
CA ALA A 99 -1.82 -14.51 -18.66
C ALA A 99 -1.30 -15.63 -19.57
N LYS A 100 -1.66 -16.86 -19.21
CA LYS A 100 -1.45 -18.01 -20.11
C LYS A 100 -2.25 -17.79 -21.39
N GLY A 101 -1.55 -17.63 -22.52
CA GLY A 101 -2.17 -17.51 -23.85
C GLY A 101 -2.39 -16.09 -24.38
N GLY A 102 -1.69 -15.08 -23.86
CA GLY A 102 -1.74 -13.72 -24.42
C GLY A 102 -2.93 -12.87 -23.96
N GLY A 103 -3.55 -13.23 -22.84
CA GLY A 103 -4.60 -12.45 -22.19
C GLY A 103 -4.07 -11.29 -21.34
N ASN A 104 -4.92 -10.81 -20.44
CA ASN A 104 -4.62 -9.71 -19.51
C ASN A 104 -3.69 -10.17 -18.39
N ALA A 105 -2.75 -9.34 -17.98
CA ALA A 105 -1.89 -9.65 -16.84
C ALA A 105 -2.69 -9.78 -15.53
N GLU A 106 -2.15 -10.54 -14.59
CA GLU A 106 -2.81 -10.90 -13.34
C GLU A 106 -1.91 -10.62 -12.14
N ILE A 107 -2.50 -10.11 -11.06
CA ILE A 107 -1.87 -10.03 -9.74
C ILE A 107 -2.52 -11.10 -8.87
N LYS A 108 -1.72 -11.99 -8.30
CA LYS A 108 -2.21 -13.01 -7.38
C LYS A 108 -1.91 -12.56 -5.96
N LEU A 109 -2.84 -12.75 -5.03
CA LEU A 109 -2.67 -12.35 -3.65
C LEU A 109 -3.48 -13.20 -2.68
N GLN A 110 -3.07 -13.19 -1.43
CA GLN A 110 -3.82 -13.73 -0.31
C GLN A 110 -4.38 -12.59 0.53
N ILE A 111 -5.64 -12.70 0.92
CA ILE A 111 -6.25 -11.85 1.93
C ILE A 111 -6.03 -12.52 3.28
N ARG A 112 -5.55 -11.76 4.26
CA ARG A 112 -5.30 -12.25 5.62
C ARG A 112 -6.04 -11.40 6.65
N ASN A 113 -6.60 -12.06 7.65
CA ASN A 113 -7.22 -11.38 8.78
C ASN A 113 -6.19 -10.84 9.78
N ALA A 114 -6.65 -10.17 10.83
CA ALA A 114 -5.81 -9.60 11.88
C ALA A 114 -4.92 -10.63 12.60
N SER A 115 -5.33 -11.90 12.65
CA SER A 115 -4.54 -13.00 13.24
C SER A 115 -3.47 -13.56 12.29
N GLY A 116 -3.38 -13.05 11.06
CA GLY A 116 -2.44 -13.50 10.02
C GLY A 116 -2.88 -14.74 9.25
N SER A 117 -4.08 -15.27 9.52
CA SER A 117 -4.65 -16.42 8.82
C SER A 117 -5.20 -16.00 7.46
N VAL A 118 -5.01 -16.85 6.45
CA VAL A 118 -5.53 -16.63 5.09
C VAL A 118 -7.05 -16.80 5.11
N THR A 119 -7.75 -15.77 4.65
CA THR A 119 -9.21 -15.76 4.50
C THR A 119 -9.66 -15.87 3.04
N GLY A 120 -8.76 -15.60 2.09
CA GLY A 120 -9.04 -15.75 0.65
C GLY A 120 -7.78 -15.78 -0.19
N ASN A 121 -7.86 -16.41 -1.37
CA ASN A 121 -6.83 -16.32 -2.41
C ASN A 121 -7.49 -15.68 -3.63
N CYS A 122 -6.93 -14.58 -4.10
CA CYS A 122 -7.55 -13.77 -5.13
C CYS A 122 -6.59 -13.54 -6.30
N THR A 123 -7.17 -13.34 -7.48
CA THR A 123 -6.50 -12.90 -8.69
C THR A 123 -7.18 -11.62 -9.18
N VAL A 124 -6.41 -10.55 -9.33
CA VAL A 124 -6.84 -9.26 -9.89
C VAL A 124 -6.28 -9.13 -11.30
N SER A 125 -7.13 -8.99 -12.30
CA SER A 125 -6.73 -8.80 -13.69
C SER A 125 -6.48 -7.33 -14.01
N SER A 126 -5.58 -7.04 -14.95
CA SER A 126 -5.44 -5.72 -15.57
C SER A 126 -6.65 -5.33 -16.44
N LYS A 127 -7.58 -6.25 -16.70
CA LYS A 127 -8.83 -5.96 -17.41
C LYS A 127 -9.88 -5.35 -16.50
N LYS A 128 -10.57 -4.34 -17.00
CA LYS A 128 -11.78 -3.81 -16.36
C LYS A 128 -13.01 -4.57 -16.82
N GLY A 129 -13.88 -4.89 -15.87
CA GLY A 129 -15.21 -5.41 -16.13
C GLY A 129 -16.19 -4.32 -16.55
N THR A 130 -17.46 -4.67 -16.73
CA THR A 130 -18.53 -3.73 -17.14
C THR A 130 -18.80 -2.62 -16.13
N GLY A 131 -18.41 -2.81 -14.86
CA GLY A 131 -18.52 -1.81 -13.80
C GLY A 131 -17.34 -0.82 -13.71
N GLY A 132 -16.36 -0.91 -14.62
CA GLY A 132 -15.16 -0.04 -14.58
C GLY A 132 -14.14 -0.38 -13.49
N LYS A 133 -14.43 -1.39 -12.66
CA LYS A 133 -13.50 -2.02 -11.70
C LYS A 133 -12.67 -3.11 -12.38
N PHE A 134 -11.49 -3.39 -11.83
CA PHE A 134 -10.61 -4.45 -12.32
C PHE A 134 -11.14 -5.83 -11.94
N GLU A 135 -11.30 -6.70 -12.95
CA GLU A 135 -11.89 -8.03 -12.78
C GLU A 135 -11.11 -8.80 -11.72
N THR A 136 -11.82 -9.30 -10.72
CA THR A 136 -11.22 -9.95 -9.57
C THR A 136 -11.91 -11.28 -9.30
N THR A 137 -11.14 -12.34 -9.08
CA THR A 137 -11.65 -13.67 -8.73
C THR A 137 -11.05 -14.10 -7.41
N CYS A 138 -11.91 -14.37 -6.44
CA CYS A 138 -11.64 -15.04 -5.17
C CYS A 138 -12.68 -16.18 -5.05
#